data_AF-E4N7I5-F1
#
_entry.id   AF-E4N7I5-F1
#
_cell.length_a   1.000
_cell.length_b   1.000
_cell.length_c   1.000
_cell.angle_alpha   90.00
_cell.angle_beta   90.00
_cell.angle_gamma   90.00
#
_symmetry.space_group_name_H-M   'P 1'
#
loop_
_entity.id
_entity.type
_entity.pdbx_description
1 polymer ?
#
loop_
_entity_poly.entity_id
_entity_poly.type
_entity_poly.pdbx_seq_one_letter_code
_entity_poly.pdbx_strand_id
1 'polypeptide(L)'
;MNAAERLVSQARQGRFEEVLPDLLATASRPDGDRDEAWEAAAAAIQVLFWQDRFAEAADLAEELIARDAPLGGELCDQDTPFRTALLAGELHAGAPARPRLLAAAARVPEGRNLGDDLSWLAEELPGRPVEHLLPGRSDWGGPARPLDRVAAPLAERDFDTLDARDRHTLWEAAAAANDFDLAHRLAETSGQLPDRYAACLWMAGWYAVRGDVPGGERMLLAAHDRWWPYMAWDAIPDDAVLQPTLRLVTTDLVRAHYLTRPIGPEAEKNA
;
A
#
# COMPACT_ATOMS: atom_id res chain seq x y z
N MET A 1 -22.65 2.59 7.99
CA MET A 1 -22.18 3.45 6.90
C MET A 1 -22.32 4.91 7.28
N ASN A 2 -21.32 5.41 8.01
CA ASN A 2 -21.17 6.82 8.39
C ASN A 2 -20.84 7.69 7.15
N ALA A 3 -20.61 9.00 7.32
CA ALA A 3 -20.30 9.88 6.18
C ALA A 3 -18.96 9.56 5.51
N ALA A 4 -17.92 9.24 6.29
CA ALA A 4 -16.60 8.88 5.79
C ALA A 4 -16.65 7.58 4.96
N GLU A 5 -17.24 6.52 5.48
CA GLU A 5 -17.42 5.23 4.78
C GLU A 5 -18.16 5.39 3.44
N ARG A 6 -19.12 6.33 3.34
CA ARG A 6 -19.78 6.65 2.05
C ARG A 6 -18.84 7.32 1.06
N LEU A 7 -17.97 8.22 1.51
CA LEU A 7 -16.96 8.85 0.67
C LEU A 7 -15.92 7.82 0.22
N VAL A 8 -15.46 6.95 1.11
CA VAL A 8 -14.53 5.86 0.77
C VAL A 8 -15.13 4.89 -0.23
N SER A 9 -16.38 4.48 -0.05
CA SER A 9 -17.05 3.62 -1.03
C SER A 9 -17.22 4.32 -2.39
N GLN A 10 -17.47 5.64 -2.43
CA GLN A 10 -17.46 6.40 -3.69
C GLN A 10 -16.06 6.47 -4.31
N ALA A 11 -15.01 6.64 -3.49
CA ALA A 11 -13.63 6.60 -3.94
C ALA A 11 -13.34 5.27 -4.67
N ARG A 12 -13.67 4.14 -4.02
CA ARG A 12 -13.51 2.77 -4.58
C ARG A 12 -14.35 2.49 -5.82
N GLN A 13 -15.29 3.35 -6.20
CA GLN A 13 -15.98 3.29 -7.50
C GLN A 13 -15.18 3.96 -8.63
N GLY A 14 -13.93 4.36 -8.39
CA GLY A 14 -13.09 5.07 -9.36
C GLY A 14 -13.27 6.59 -9.33
N ARG A 15 -13.78 7.16 -8.23
CA ARG A 15 -14.00 8.61 -8.07
C ARG A 15 -13.01 9.25 -7.08
N PHE A 16 -11.80 8.69 -6.98
CA PHE A 16 -10.80 9.05 -5.97
C PHE A 16 -10.48 10.55 -5.94
N GLU A 17 -10.19 11.15 -7.11
CA GLU A 17 -9.86 12.58 -7.20
C GLU A 17 -11.06 13.47 -6.90
N GLU A 18 -12.26 13.04 -7.27
CA GLU A 18 -13.50 13.80 -7.11
C GLU A 18 -13.91 13.91 -5.63
N VAL A 19 -13.73 12.84 -4.86
CA VAL A 19 -14.13 12.80 -3.43
C VAL A 19 -13.05 13.30 -2.48
N LEU A 20 -11.81 13.46 -2.95
CA LEU A 20 -10.69 13.90 -2.11
C LEU A 20 -10.97 15.22 -1.36
N PRO A 21 -11.53 16.28 -1.98
CA PRO A 21 -11.86 17.51 -1.27
C PRO A 21 -12.83 17.30 -0.09
N ASP A 22 -13.83 16.43 -0.26
CA ASP A 22 -14.81 16.12 0.78
C ASP A 22 -14.22 15.25 1.91
N LEU A 23 -13.30 14.35 1.57
CA LEU A 23 -12.52 13.58 2.56
C LEU A 23 -11.66 14.52 3.42
N LEU A 24 -10.93 15.44 2.78
CA LEU A 24 -10.12 16.44 3.48
C LEU A 24 -10.98 17.36 4.36
N ALA A 25 -12.12 17.84 3.84
CA ALA A 25 -13.04 18.68 4.60
C ALA A 25 -13.62 17.95 5.82
N THR A 26 -13.95 16.67 5.68
CA THR A 26 -14.40 15.82 6.80
C THR A 26 -13.30 15.65 7.84
N ALA A 27 -12.08 15.33 7.42
CA ALA A 27 -10.93 15.11 8.29
C ALA A 27 -10.52 16.35 9.10
N SER A 28 -10.70 17.55 8.54
CA SER A 28 -10.28 18.81 9.18
C SER A 28 -11.39 19.52 9.97
N ARG A 29 -12.61 18.97 10.02
CA ARG A 29 -13.77 19.64 10.65
C ARG A 29 -13.62 19.70 12.20
N PRO A 30 -13.50 20.90 12.81
CA PRO A 30 -13.20 21.02 14.25
C PRO A 30 -14.26 20.42 15.19
N ASP A 31 -15.53 20.57 14.82
CA ASP A 31 -16.69 20.06 15.58
C ASP A 31 -17.28 18.78 14.95
N GLY A 32 -16.48 18.08 14.14
CA GLY A 32 -16.89 16.86 13.46
C GLY A 32 -16.93 15.64 14.39
N ASP A 33 -17.61 14.59 13.92
CA ASP A 33 -17.45 13.26 14.50
C ASP A 33 -16.00 12.81 14.30
N ARG A 34 -15.34 12.38 15.38
CA ARG A 34 -13.92 12.03 15.36
C ARG A 34 -13.65 10.71 14.67
N ASP A 35 -14.60 9.78 14.75
CA ASP A 35 -14.47 8.49 14.09
C ASP A 35 -14.57 8.69 12.57
N GLU A 36 -15.50 9.55 12.13
CA GLU A 36 -15.53 9.98 10.72
C GLU A 36 -14.26 10.74 10.30
N ALA A 37 -13.68 11.55 11.18
CA ALA A 37 -12.53 12.37 10.84
C ALA A 37 -11.28 11.54 10.55
N TRP A 38 -10.96 10.55 11.39
CA TRP A 38 -9.76 9.75 11.17
C TRP A 38 -9.92 8.76 10.00
N GLU A 39 -11.11 8.19 9.80
CA GLU A 39 -11.40 7.35 8.63
C GLU A 39 -11.27 8.14 7.33
N ALA A 40 -11.81 9.35 7.29
CA ALA A 40 -11.69 10.23 6.13
C ALA A 40 -10.24 10.65 5.87
N ALA A 41 -9.48 10.91 6.93
CA ALA A 41 -8.05 11.22 6.83
C ALA A 41 -7.25 10.04 6.28
N ALA A 42 -7.50 8.82 6.77
CA ALA A 42 -6.83 7.62 6.29
C ALA A 42 -7.04 7.42 4.78
N ALA A 43 -8.29 7.51 4.32
CA ALA A 43 -8.61 7.43 2.90
C ALA A 43 -7.98 8.58 2.08
N ALA A 44 -8.02 9.81 2.59
CA ALA A 44 -7.41 10.97 1.92
C ALA A 44 -5.89 10.79 1.76
N ILE A 45 -5.19 10.31 2.80
CA ILE A 45 -3.75 10.02 2.77
C ILE A 45 -3.42 9.05 1.63
N GLN A 46 -4.15 7.95 1.51
CA GLN A 46 -3.93 6.96 0.44
C GLN A 46 -4.11 7.58 -0.95
N VAL A 47 -5.13 8.41 -1.16
CA VAL A 47 -5.35 9.11 -2.44
C VAL A 47 -4.26 10.16 -2.70
N LEU A 48 -3.82 10.90 -1.68
CA LEU A 48 -2.74 11.89 -1.80
C LEU A 48 -1.41 11.25 -2.24
N PHE A 49 -1.11 10.02 -1.79
CA PHE A 49 0.07 9.28 -2.26
C PHE A 49 0.04 9.05 -3.78
N TRP A 50 -1.12 8.69 -4.33
CA TRP A 50 -1.28 8.50 -5.77
C TRP A 50 -1.19 9.79 -6.58
N GLN A 51 -1.43 10.94 -5.96
CA GLN A 51 -1.26 12.28 -6.54
C GLN A 51 0.15 12.87 -6.29
N ASP A 52 1.09 12.09 -5.75
CA ASP A 52 2.42 12.54 -5.33
C ASP A 52 2.42 13.72 -4.33
N ARG A 53 1.33 13.88 -3.56
CA ARG A 53 1.15 14.93 -2.54
C ARG A 53 1.60 14.45 -1.16
N PHE A 54 2.82 13.90 -1.08
CA PHE A 54 3.36 13.26 0.13
C PHE A 54 3.53 14.21 1.32
N ALA A 55 3.94 15.47 1.07
CA ALA A 55 4.05 16.46 2.13
C ALA A 55 2.69 16.74 2.80
N GLU A 56 1.65 16.91 1.99
CA GLU A 56 0.30 17.16 2.48
C GLU A 56 -0.29 15.97 3.22
N ALA A 57 -0.02 14.74 2.75
CA ALA A 57 -0.41 13.53 3.48
C ALA A 57 0.24 13.48 4.87
N ALA A 58 1.53 13.83 4.97
CA ALA A 58 2.25 13.89 6.24
C ALA A 58 1.70 14.99 7.16
N ASP A 59 1.41 16.18 6.61
CA ASP A 59 0.81 17.31 7.35
C ASP A 59 -0.58 16.94 7.89
N LEU A 60 -1.43 16.31 7.07
CA LEU A 60 -2.74 15.83 7.49
C LEU A 60 -2.64 14.80 8.64
N ALA A 61 -1.71 13.86 8.55
CA ALA A 61 -1.49 12.87 9.62
C ALA A 61 -1.06 13.56 10.93
N GLU A 62 -0.09 14.49 10.87
CA GLU A 62 0.39 15.21 12.05
C GLU A 62 -0.69 16.09 12.69
N GLU A 63 -1.45 16.84 11.87
CA GLU A 63 -2.53 17.71 12.35
C GLU A 63 -3.63 16.90 13.04
N LEU A 64 -4.05 15.79 12.44
CA LEU A 64 -5.06 14.90 13.00
C LEU A 64 -4.59 14.31 14.34
N ILE A 65 -3.38 13.76 14.39
CA ILE A 65 -2.82 13.17 15.62
C ILE A 65 -2.71 14.24 16.71
N ALA A 66 -2.19 15.42 16.39
CA ALA A 66 -2.04 16.50 17.35
C ALA A 66 -3.39 16.96 17.94
N ARG A 67 -4.46 16.93 17.13
CA ARG A 67 -5.80 17.34 17.53
C ARG A 67 -6.53 16.26 18.33
N ASP A 68 -6.57 15.03 17.83
CA ASP A 68 -7.52 14.01 18.28
C ASP A 68 -6.88 12.92 19.15
N ALA A 69 -5.58 12.63 18.98
CA ALA A 69 -4.93 11.56 19.76
C ALA A 69 -4.92 11.79 21.28
N PRO A 70 -4.71 13.03 21.81
CA PRO A 70 -4.74 13.27 23.26
C PRO A 70 -6.05 12.88 23.95
N LEU A 71 -7.12 12.67 23.18
CA LEU A 71 -8.45 12.36 23.65
C LEU A 71 -8.69 10.85 23.80
N GLY A 72 -7.73 10.01 23.35
CA GLY A 72 -7.74 8.57 23.57
C GLY A 72 -8.75 7.77 22.73
N GLY A 73 -9.22 8.31 21.61
CA GLY A 73 -10.19 7.65 20.70
C GLY A 73 -9.59 6.53 19.84
N GLU A 74 -10.38 6.02 18.90
CA GLU A 74 -10.03 4.89 18.01
C GLU A 74 -8.81 5.17 17.13
N LEU A 75 -8.58 6.43 16.75
CA LEU A 75 -7.35 6.86 16.05
C LEU A 75 -6.07 6.32 16.71
N CYS A 76 -6.03 6.26 18.04
CA CYS A 76 -4.84 5.82 18.77
C CYS A 76 -4.51 4.33 18.57
N ASP A 77 -5.47 3.55 18.05
CA ASP A 77 -5.29 2.13 17.75
C ASP A 77 -4.98 1.86 16.26
N GLN A 78 -4.96 2.91 15.43
CA GLN A 78 -4.67 2.82 14.00
C GLN A 78 -3.24 3.28 13.71
N ASP A 79 -2.38 2.39 13.20
CA ASP A 79 -0.99 2.72 12.82
C ASP A 79 -0.90 3.18 11.35
N THR A 80 -1.64 2.51 10.47
CA THR A 80 -1.68 2.72 9.03
C THR A 80 -2.96 3.48 8.66
N PRO A 81 -2.90 4.47 7.75
CA PRO A 81 -1.74 4.91 6.96
C PRO A 81 -0.93 6.05 7.61
N PHE A 82 -1.21 6.43 8.85
CA PHE A 82 -0.61 7.61 9.49
C PHE A 82 0.91 7.54 9.63
N ARG A 83 1.45 6.39 10.08
CA ARG A 83 2.91 6.18 10.13
C ARG A 83 3.55 6.29 8.75
N THR A 84 2.88 5.73 7.75
CA THR A 84 3.35 5.66 6.37
C THR A 84 3.40 7.06 5.77
N ALA A 85 2.44 7.92 6.08
CA ALA A 85 2.42 9.31 5.63
C ALA A 85 3.65 10.10 6.11
N LEU A 86 4.03 9.95 7.38
CA LEU A 86 5.20 10.63 7.94
C LEU A 86 6.50 10.13 7.29
N LEU A 87 6.66 8.83 7.09
CA LEU A 87 7.82 8.25 6.40
C LEU A 87 7.89 8.66 4.91
N ALA A 88 6.75 8.61 4.22
CA ALA A 88 6.66 8.98 2.81
C ALA A 88 6.94 10.48 2.59
N GLY A 89 6.57 11.33 3.55
CA GLY A 89 6.93 12.75 3.56
C GLY A 89 8.44 12.98 3.55
N GLU A 90 9.21 12.18 4.31
CA GLU A 90 10.69 12.24 4.27
C GLU A 90 11.23 11.75 2.94
N LEU A 91 10.79 10.56 2.52
CA LEU A 91 11.34 9.90 1.35
C LEU A 91 11.07 10.65 0.03
N HIS A 92 9.86 11.18 -0.13
CA HIS A 92 9.40 11.73 -1.42
C HIS A 92 9.25 13.26 -1.44
N ALA A 93 9.14 13.91 -0.28
CA ALA A 93 8.99 15.36 -0.18
C ALA A 93 10.09 16.06 0.64
N GLY A 94 11.06 15.31 1.18
CA GLY A 94 12.17 15.86 1.97
C GLY A 94 11.75 16.46 3.32
N ALA A 95 10.55 16.15 3.81
CA ALA A 95 10.06 16.59 5.11
C ALA A 95 10.57 15.65 6.21
N PRO A 96 11.45 16.07 7.15
CA PRO A 96 12.07 15.15 8.10
C PRO A 96 11.05 14.40 8.97
N ALA A 97 11.01 13.06 8.89
CA ALA A 97 10.04 12.23 9.58
C ALA A 97 10.34 12.12 11.07
N ARG A 98 11.60 11.89 11.45
CA ARG A 98 11.98 11.62 12.85
C ARG A 98 11.44 12.64 13.87
N PRO A 99 11.64 13.97 13.71
CA PRO A 99 11.10 14.94 14.68
C PRO A 99 9.56 14.94 14.69
N ARG A 100 8.92 14.71 13.55
CA ARG A 100 7.45 14.66 13.43
C ARG A 100 6.86 13.42 14.11
N LEU A 101 7.49 12.26 13.90
CA LEU A 101 7.14 11.00 14.57
C LEU A 101 7.22 11.14 16.10
N LEU A 102 8.31 11.71 16.62
CA LEU A 102 8.46 11.96 18.07
C LEU A 102 7.40 12.94 18.60
N ALA A 103 7.14 14.01 17.87
CA ALA A 103 6.13 15.00 18.26
C ALA A 103 4.71 14.40 18.26
N ALA A 104 4.38 13.59 17.25
CA ALA A 104 3.11 12.88 17.13
C ALA A 104 2.96 11.82 18.23
N ALA A 105 3.98 10.98 18.44
CA ALA A 105 3.98 9.95 19.49
C ALA A 105 3.72 10.55 20.88
N ALA A 106 4.33 11.70 21.19
CA ALA A 106 4.15 12.40 22.46
C ALA A 106 2.71 12.92 22.71
N ARG A 107 1.84 12.90 21.69
CA ARG A 107 0.42 13.27 21.80
C ARG A 107 -0.49 12.07 22.08
N VAL A 108 -0.02 10.86 21.81
CA VAL A 108 -0.80 9.64 21.98
C VAL A 108 -0.71 9.18 23.44
N PRO A 109 -1.83 8.80 24.09
CA PRO A 109 -1.80 8.20 25.42
C PRO A 109 -0.92 6.95 25.47
N GLU A 110 -0.33 6.68 26.63
CA GLU A 110 0.55 5.53 26.86
C GLU A 110 -0.18 4.19 26.59
N GLY A 111 0.54 3.22 26.02
CA GLY A 111 0.04 1.86 25.78
C GLY A 111 -0.94 1.74 24.60
N ARG A 112 -0.92 2.70 23.67
CA ARG A 112 -1.74 2.70 22.46
C ARG A 112 -0.86 2.38 21.24
N ASN A 113 -1.39 1.56 20.33
CA ASN A 113 -0.63 1.02 19.19
C ASN A 113 0.05 2.12 18.34
N LEU A 114 -0.67 3.21 18.05
CA LEU A 114 -0.13 4.31 17.26
C LEU A 114 1.09 4.97 17.95
N GLY A 115 1.02 5.20 19.26
CA GLY A 115 2.10 5.84 20.01
C GLY A 115 3.36 4.97 20.06
N ASP A 116 3.19 3.67 20.29
CA ASP A 116 4.28 2.69 20.36
C ASP A 116 4.96 2.54 18.99
N ASP A 117 4.18 2.45 17.90
CA ASP A 117 4.71 2.29 16.55
C ASP A 117 5.45 3.55 16.05
N LEU A 118 4.88 4.75 16.28
CA LEU A 118 5.54 6.02 15.94
C LEU A 118 6.87 6.19 16.69
N SER A 119 6.90 5.81 17.97
CA SER A 119 8.11 5.87 18.80
C SER A 119 9.18 4.91 18.27
N TRP A 120 8.80 3.66 17.98
CA TRP A 120 9.68 2.66 17.42
C TRP A 120 10.28 3.11 16.07
N LEU A 121 9.45 3.67 15.17
CA LEU A 121 9.94 4.20 13.89
C LEU A 121 10.95 5.34 14.07
N ALA A 122 10.71 6.26 15.01
CA ALA A 122 11.63 7.35 15.30
C ALA A 122 12.99 6.87 15.83
N GLU A 123 13.03 5.72 16.49
CA GLU A 123 14.24 5.06 16.98
C GLU A 123 14.99 4.31 15.88
N GLU A 124 14.27 3.68 14.94
CA GLU A 124 14.87 2.90 13.85
C GLU A 124 15.39 3.75 12.68
N LEU A 125 14.77 4.92 12.42
CA LEU A 125 15.13 5.81 11.30
C LEU A 125 16.63 6.14 11.19
N PRO A 126 17.36 6.45 12.27
CA PRO A 126 18.81 6.69 12.17
C PRO A 126 19.63 5.47 11.75
N GLY A 127 19.11 4.25 11.95
CA GLY A 127 19.82 3.00 11.70
C GLY A 127 19.44 2.31 10.38
N ARG A 128 18.39 2.78 9.68
CA ARG A 128 17.86 2.14 8.47
C ARG A 128 17.43 3.18 7.42
N PRO A 129 17.56 2.86 6.12
CA PRO A 129 16.94 3.65 5.08
C PRO A 129 15.41 3.71 5.24
N VAL A 130 14.80 4.86 4.93
CA VAL A 130 13.35 5.11 5.11
C VAL A 130 12.52 4.10 4.31
N GLU A 131 12.96 3.79 3.09
CA GLU A 131 12.31 2.81 2.21
C GLU A 131 12.24 1.40 2.82
N HIS A 132 13.13 1.07 3.77
CA HIS A 132 13.09 -0.21 4.48
C HIS A 132 12.02 -0.26 5.58
N LEU A 133 11.50 0.89 5.99
CA LEU A 133 10.47 1.04 7.02
C LEU A 133 9.07 1.20 6.41
N LEU A 134 8.97 1.45 5.10
CA LEU A 134 7.71 1.51 4.37
C LEU A 134 7.14 0.11 4.07
N PRO A 135 5.80 -0.03 3.97
CA PRO A 135 5.15 -1.29 3.59
C PRO A 135 5.46 -1.69 2.15
N GLY A 136 5.22 -2.95 1.80
CA GLY A 136 5.39 -3.45 0.43
C GLY A 136 6.84 -3.60 -0.05
N ARG A 137 7.83 -3.32 0.80
CA ARG A 137 9.26 -3.52 0.48
C ARG A 137 9.56 -5.00 0.22
N SER A 138 10.32 -5.29 -0.83
CA SER A 138 10.87 -6.62 -1.11
C SER A 138 12.35 -6.54 -1.48
N ASP A 139 13.05 -7.67 -1.42
CA ASP A 139 14.48 -7.79 -1.77
C ASP A 139 14.69 -7.89 -3.30
N TRP A 140 14.13 -6.93 -4.04
CA TRP A 140 14.30 -6.87 -5.49
C TRP A 140 15.78 -6.70 -5.85
N GLY A 141 16.28 -7.50 -6.79
CA GLY A 141 17.71 -7.54 -7.11
C GLY A 141 18.54 -8.43 -6.19
N GLY A 142 17.94 -8.96 -5.10
CA GLY A 142 18.57 -9.94 -4.22
C GLY A 142 18.70 -11.33 -4.88
N PRO A 143 19.53 -12.23 -4.31
CA PRO A 143 19.70 -13.57 -4.84
C PRO A 143 18.45 -14.43 -4.67
N ALA A 144 18.19 -15.31 -5.64
CA ALA A 144 17.20 -16.36 -5.48
C ALA A 144 17.64 -17.38 -4.42
N ARG A 145 16.66 -17.91 -3.68
CA ARG A 145 16.81 -18.97 -2.69
C ARG A 145 16.23 -20.27 -3.24
N PRO A 146 16.64 -21.43 -2.73
CA PRO A 146 16.00 -22.70 -3.11
C PRO A 146 14.52 -22.70 -2.76
N LEU A 147 13.69 -23.26 -3.65
CA LEU A 147 12.30 -23.59 -3.34
C LEU A 147 12.24 -24.62 -2.20
N ASP A 148 11.16 -24.59 -1.44
CA ASP A 148 10.92 -25.60 -0.41
C ASP A 148 10.56 -26.97 -1.03
N ARG A 149 10.50 -27.99 -0.17
CA ARG A 149 10.21 -29.38 -0.57
C ARG A 149 8.82 -29.59 -1.20
N VAL A 150 7.89 -28.67 -1.00
CA VAL A 150 6.51 -28.76 -1.52
C VAL A 150 6.46 -28.11 -2.90
N ALA A 151 7.08 -26.95 -3.07
CA ALA A 151 7.06 -26.20 -4.33
C ALA A 151 8.06 -26.71 -5.37
N ALA A 152 9.22 -27.25 -4.95
CA ALA A 152 10.22 -27.74 -5.90
C ALA A 152 9.67 -28.78 -6.91
N PRO A 153 8.91 -29.82 -6.49
CA PRO A 153 8.29 -30.75 -7.43
C PRO A 153 7.20 -30.11 -8.31
N LEU A 154 6.54 -29.04 -7.85
CA LEU A 154 5.54 -28.31 -8.65
C LEU A 154 6.20 -27.55 -9.79
N ALA A 155 7.38 -26.96 -9.54
CA ALA A 155 8.16 -26.23 -10.54
C ALA A 155 8.67 -27.10 -11.70
N GLU A 156 8.76 -28.42 -11.50
CA GLU A 156 9.16 -29.39 -12.53
C GLU A 156 7.99 -29.83 -13.43
N ARG A 157 6.75 -29.54 -13.04
CA ARG A 157 5.53 -29.90 -13.78
C ARG A 157 5.16 -28.76 -14.74
N ASP A 158 4.43 -29.12 -15.79
CA ASP A 158 3.81 -28.11 -16.66
C ASP A 158 2.74 -27.32 -15.88
N PHE A 159 2.86 -26.00 -15.88
CA PHE A 159 2.03 -25.09 -15.10
C PHE A 159 0.54 -25.24 -15.45
N ASP A 160 0.22 -25.44 -16.73
CA ASP A 160 -1.17 -25.57 -17.18
C ASP A 160 -1.82 -26.88 -16.72
N THR A 161 -1.03 -27.86 -16.30
CA THR A 161 -1.51 -29.12 -15.72
C THR A 161 -1.71 -29.07 -14.21
N LEU A 162 -1.23 -28.00 -13.55
CA LEU A 162 -1.44 -27.78 -12.12
C LEU A 162 -2.90 -27.34 -11.88
N ASP A 163 -3.47 -27.77 -10.75
CA ASP A 163 -4.74 -27.21 -10.28
C ASP A 163 -4.53 -25.80 -9.69
N ALA A 164 -5.63 -25.09 -9.39
CA ALA A 164 -5.56 -23.72 -8.89
C ALA A 164 -4.76 -23.59 -7.58
N ARG A 165 -4.82 -24.59 -6.70
CA ARG A 165 -4.11 -24.58 -5.42
C ARG A 165 -2.60 -24.77 -5.62
N ASP A 166 -2.21 -25.70 -6.47
CA ASP A 166 -0.82 -25.95 -6.83
C ASP A 166 -0.21 -24.74 -7.54
N ARG A 167 -0.94 -24.10 -8.47
CA ARG A 167 -0.51 -22.85 -9.12
C ARG A 167 -0.29 -21.73 -8.12
N HIS A 168 -1.25 -21.53 -7.21
CA HIS A 168 -1.15 -20.55 -6.14
C HIS A 168 0.09 -20.80 -5.26
N THR A 169 0.29 -22.05 -4.83
CA THR A 169 1.44 -22.46 -4.01
C THR A 169 2.76 -22.15 -4.73
N LEU A 170 2.82 -22.40 -6.04
CA LEU A 170 4.03 -22.16 -6.82
C LEU A 170 4.33 -20.65 -6.97
N TRP A 171 3.31 -19.81 -7.15
CA TRP A 171 3.49 -18.34 -7.17
C TRP A 171 4.01 -17.80 -5.84
N GLU A 172 3.41 -18.23 -4.72
CA GLU A 172 3.86 -17.82 -3.38
C GLU A 172 5.29 -18.29 -3.11
N ALA A 173 5.62 -19.54 -3.50
CA ALA A 173 6.95 -20.07 -3.33
C ALA A 173 7.99 -19.35 -4.18
N ALA A 174 7.68 -18.97 -5.42
CA ALA A 174 8.58 -18.19 -6.27
C ALA A 174 8.87 -16.82 -5.64
N ALA A 175 7.84 -16.11 -5.15
CA ALA A 175 8.00 -14.83 -4.48
C ALA A 175 8.79 -14.96 -3.16
N ALA A 176 8.45 -15.94 -2.32
CA ALA A 176 9.15 -16.22 -1.07
C ALA A 176 10.61 -16.62 -1.31
N ALA A 177 10.90 -17.38 -2.35
CA ALA A 177 12.26 -17.75 -2.76
C ALA A 177 12.99 -16.59 -3.46
N ASN A 178 12.32 -15.49 -3.78
CA ASN A 178 12.84 -14.41 -4.62
C ASN A 178 13.31 -14.91 -6.01
N ASP A 179 12.69 -15.97 -6.53
CA ASP A 179 13.02 -16.59 -7.82
C ASP A 179 12.19 -15.94 -8.93
N PHE A 180 12.61 -14.74 -9.34
CA PHE A 180 11.94 -14.02 -10.41
C PHE A 180 12.02 -14.73 -11.76
N ASP A 181 13.11 -15.44 -12.05
CA ASP A 181 13.24 -16.11 -13.35
C ASP A 181 12.24 -17.25 -13.49
N LEU A 182 11.95 -17.99 -12.41
CA LEU A 182 10.85 -18.94 -12.39
C LEU A 182 9.52 -18.23 -12.62
N ALA A 183 9.20 -17.22 -11.82
CA ALA A 183 7.95 -16.48 -11.90
C ALA A 183 7.70 -15.86 -13.30
N HIS A 184 8.74 -15.26 -13.88
CA HIS A 184 8.70 -14.69 -15.22
C HIS A 184 8.44 -15.76 -16.28
N ARG A 185 9.14 -16.91 -16.22
CA ARG A 185 8.88 -18.03 -17.13
C ARG A 185 7.44 -18.51 -17.03
N LEU A 186 6.91 -18.70 -15.83
CA LEU A 186 5.52 -19.12 -15.62
C LEU A 186 4.54 -18.14 -16.30
N ALA A 187 4.76 -16.83 -16.12
CA ALA A 187 3.90 -15.81 -16.71
C ALA A 187 3.93 -15.81 -18.24
N GLU A 188 5.13 -15.89 -18.83
CA GLU A 188 5.30 -15.83 -20.28
C GLU A 188 4.85 -17.12 -20.99
N THR A 189 5.08 -18.30 -20.39
CA THR A 189 4.73 -19.57 -21.05
C THR A 189 3.25 -19.88 -20.95
N SER A 190 2.61 -19.59 -19.80
CA SER A 190 1.19 -19.89 -19.59
C SER A 190 0.26 -18.74 -19.97
N GLY A 191 0.79 -17.52 -20.13
CA GLY A 191 -0.01 -16.30 -20.25
C GLY A 191 -0.78 -15.91 -18.99
N GLN A 192 -0.59 -16.63 -17.86
CA GLN A 192 -1.27 -16.38 -16.59
C GLN A 192 -0.39 -15.52 -15.68
N LEU A 193 -0.99 -14.52 -15.05
CA LEU A 193 -0.32 -13.67 -14.06
C LEU A 193 -0.53 -14.26 -12.66
N PRO A 194 0.30 -13.88 -11.64
CA PRO A 194 0.05 -14.26 -10.25
C PRO A 194 -1.39 -13.95 -9.84
N ASP A 195 -1.95 -14.66 -8.88
CA ASP A 195 -3.35 -14.51 -8.44
C ASP A 195 -3.51 -13.61 -7.20
N ARG A 196 -2.41 -13.19 -6.59
CA ARG A 196 -2.40 -12.32 -5.39
C ARG A 196 -1.77 -10.97 -5.67
N TYR A 197 -2.35 -9.93 -5.05
CA TYR A 197 -1.83 -8.56 -5.07
C TYR A 197 -0.33 -8.47 -4.72
N ALA A 198 0.08 -9.06 -3.60
CA ALA A 198 1.48 -9.01 -3.15
C ALA A 198 2.47 -9.67 -4.13
N ALA A 199 2.08 -10.78 -4.77
CA ALA A 199 2.90 -11.45 -5.77
C ALA A 199 3.04 -10.62 -7.05
N CYS A 200 1.95 -9.95 -7.48
CA CYS A 200 2.00 -9.00 -8.59
C CYS A 200 2.92 -7.82 -8.29
N LEU A 201 2.83 -7.19 -7.10
CA LEU A 201 3.76 -6.13 -6.69
C LEU A 201 5.22 -6.60 -6.67
N TRP A 202 5.46 -7.78 -6.09
CA TRP A 202 6.81 -8.34 -6.04
C TRP A 202 7.38 -8.53 -7.45
N MET A 203 6.62 -9.09 -8.38
CA MET A 203 7.05 -9.20 -9.79
C MET A 203 7.23 -7.84 -10.44
N ALA A 204 6.34 -6.88 -10.19
CA ALA A 204 6.45 -5.52 -10.74
C ALA A 204 7.78 -4.86 -10.35
N GLY A 205 8.19 -4.97 -9.09
CA GLY A 205 9.46 -4.40 -8.63
C GLY A 205 10.68 -5.11 -9.22
N TRP A 206 10.60 -6.40 -9.52
CA TRP A 206 11.66 -7.08 -10.26
C TRP A 206 11.76 -6.62 -11.71
N TYR A 207 10.64 -6.46 -12.41
CA TYR A 207 10.62 -5.86 -13.74
C TYR A 207 11.21 -4.43 -13.71
N ALA A 208 10.89 -3.64 -12.69
CA ALA A 208 11.48 -2.32 -12.47
C ALA A 208 13.01 -2.37 -12.33
N VAL A 209 13.54 -3.28 -11.50
CA VAL A 209 15.00 -3.47 -11.34
C VAL A 209 15.67 -3.90 -12.66
N ARG A 210 14.98 -4.67 -13.51
CA ARG A 210 15.47 -5.07 -14.84
C ARG A 210 15.26 -3.99 -15.92
N GLY A 211 14.62 -2.87 -15.60
CA GLY A 211 14.31 -1.80 -16.55
C GLY A 211 13.19 -2.14 -17.54
N ASP A 212 12.41 -3.18 -17.27
CA ASP A 212 11.27 -3.60 -18.09
C ASP A 212 9.98 -2.91 -17.61
N VAL A 213 9.79 -1.68 -18.07
CA VAL A 213 8.60 -0.89 -17.72
C VAL A 213 7.30 -1.56 -18.15
N PRO A 214 7.12 -2.03 -19.40
CA PRO A 214 5.89 -2.72 -19.80
C PRO A 214 5.57 -3.97 -18.98
N GLY A 215 6.58 -4.76 -18.62
CA GLY A 215 6.43 -5.91 -17.73
C GLY A 215 5.92 -5.51 -16.34
N GLY A 216 6.50 -4.44 -15.77
CA GLY A 216 6.10 -3.87 -14.48
C GLY A 216 4.68 -3.30 -14.50
N GLU A 217 4.34 -2.48 -15.50
CA GLU A 217 2.99 -1.94 -15.69
C GLU A 217 1.95 -3.05 -15.76
N ARG A 218 2.20 -4.09 -16.57
CA ARG A 218 1.30 -5.25 -16.70
C ARG A 218 1.03 -5.92 -15.35
N MET A 219 2.04 -6.02 -14.49
CA MET A 219 1.87 -6.59 -13.14
C MET A 219 1.08 -5.65 -12.22
N LEU A 220 1.32 -4.34 -12.24
CA LEU A 220 0.58 -3.39 -11.41
C LEU A 220 -0.90 -3.30 -11.83
N LEU A 221 -1.18 -3.25 -13.13
CA LEU A 221 -2.56 -3.29 -13.64
C LEU A 221 -3.27 -4.58 -13.21
N ALA A 222 -2.57 -5.72 -13.22
CA ALA A 222 -3.13 -6.96 -12.69
C ALA A 222 -3.32 -6.93 -11.17
N ALA A 223 -2.40 -6.31 -10.42
CA ALA A 223 -2.47 -6.21 -8.97
C ALA A 223 -3.75 -5.48 -8.52
N HIS A 224 -4.17 -4.43 -9.24
CA HIS A 224 -5.39 -3.67 -8.98
C HIS A 224 -6.62 -4.58 -8.80
N ASP A 225 -6.85 -5.51 -9.73
CA ASP A 225 -8.01 -6.41 -9.71
C ASP A 225 -7.96 -7.49 -8.62
N ARG A 226 -6.82 -7.61 -7.93
CA ARG A 226 -6.57 -8.63 -6.89
C ARG A 226 -6.53 -8.04 -5.49
N TRP A 227 -6.63 -6.73 -5.39
CA TRP A 227 -6.61 -6.05 -4.11
C TRP A 227 -8.01 -6.05 -3.48
N TRP A 228 -8.04 -6.19 -2.16
CA TRP A 228 -9.24 -6.09 -1.37
C TRP A 228 -8.96 -5.23 -0.13
N PRO A 229 -9.86 -4.29 0.22
CA PRO A 229 -9.70 -3.48 1.43
C PRO A 229 -9.71 -4.37 2.66
N TYR A 230 -8.80 -4.14 3.59
CA TYR A 230 -8.77 -4.83 4.86
C TYR A 230 -9.75 -4.19 5.84
N MET A 231 -9.81 -2.86 5.85
CA MET A 231 -10.72 -2.05 6.65
C MET A 231 -11.70 -1.25 5.78
N ALA A 232 -12.80 -0.79 6.39
CA ALA A 232 -13.81 0.00 5.67
C ALA A 232 -13.23 1.30 5.07
N TRP A 233 -12.27 1.91 5.76
CA TRP A 233 -11.57 3.13 5.37
C TRP A 233 -10.46 2.94 4.34
N ASP A 234 -10.09 1.69 4.00
CA ASP A 234 -9.14 1.44 2.91
C ASP A 234 -9.76 1.84 1.58
N ALA A 235 -9.25 2.93 1.02
CA ALA A 235 -9.70 3.48 -0.24
C ALA A 235 -8.92 2.87 -1.42
N ILE A 236 -7.60 2.88 -1.35
CA ILE A 236 -6.76 2.47 -2.48
C ILE A 236 -5.42 1.90 -1.97
N PRO A 237 -4.93 0.77 -2.51
CA PRO A 237 -3.59 0.27 -2.20
C PRO A 237 -2.52 1.29 -2.57
N ASP A 238 -1.54 1.51 -1.68
CA ASP A 238 -0.54 2.57 -1.82
C ASP A 238 0.90 2.08 -1.98
N ASP A 239 1.20 0.80 -1.73
CA ASP A 239 2.56 0.24 -1.85
C ASP A 239 3.24 0.58 -3.19
N ALA A 240 2.48 0.56 -4.30
CA ALA A 240 2.97 0.83 -5.65
C ALA A 240 3.50 2.27 -5.85
N VAL A 241 3.00 3.23 -5.07
CA VAL A 241 3.43 4.64 -5.12
C VAL A 241 4.32 5.02 -3.94
N LEU A 242 4.41 4.19 -2.90
CA LEU A 242 5.27 4.39 -1.75
C LEU A 242 6.70 3.88 -1.98
N GLN A 243 6.86 2.69 -2.54
CA GLN A 243 8.18 2.08 -2.74
C GLN A 243 8.90 2.70 -3.94
N PRO A 244 10.12 3.27 -3.79
CA PRO A 244 10.84 3.91 -4.88
C PRO A 244 11.03 3.02 -6.12
N THR A 245 11.30 1.72 -5.90
CA THR A 245 11.45 0.74 -6.98
C THR A 245 10.17 0.57 -7.80
N LEU A 246 9.01 0.47 -7.14
CA LEU A 246 7.73 0.31 -7.82
C LEU A 246 7.33 1.56 -8.59
N ARG A 247 7.64 2.75 -8.07
CA ARG A 247 7.40 4.03 -8.76
C ARG A 247 8.06 4.12 -10.14
N LEU A 248 9.15 3.38 -10.40
CA LEU A 248 9.80 3.33 -11.72
C LEU A 248 8.91 2.70 -12.80
N VAL A 249 7.91 1.90 -12.40
CA VAL A 249 6.94 1.24 -13.31
C VAL A 249 5.49 1.66 -13.05
N THR A 250 5.26 2.55 -12.08
CA THR A 250 3.98 3.23 -11.84
C THR A 250 3.83 4.44 -12.77
N THR A 251 3.57 4.15 -14.05
CA THR A 251 3.41 5.17 -15.10
C THR A 251 2.07 5.89 -15.04
N ASP A 252 1.87 6.88 -15.90
CA ASP A 252 0.59 7.58 -16.06
C ASP A 252 -0.56 6.62 -16.38
N LEU A 253 -0.31 5.54 -17.13
CA LEU A 253 -1.32 4.53 -17.42
C LEU A 253 -1.75 3.79 -16.14
N VAL A 254 -0.78 3.37 -15.32
CA VAL A 254 -1.05 2.70 -14.05
C VAL A 254 -1.79 3.65 -13.12
N ARG A 255 -1.33 4.90 -12.98
CA ARG A 255 -1.99 5.92 -12.15
C ARG A 255 -3.42 6.18 -12.59
N ALA A 256 -3.65 6.39 -13.89
CA ALA A 256 -4.98 6.59 -14.43
C ALA A 256 -5.87 5.38 -14.17
N HIS A 257 -5.34 4.16 -14.31
CA HIS A 257 -6.11 2.95 -14.01
C HIS A 257 -6.55 2.90 -12.54
N TYR A 258 -5.61 3.05 -11.60
CA TYR A 258 -5.87 3.00 -10.17
C TYR A 258 -6.79 4.13 -9.68
N LEU A 259 -6.70 5.32 -10.27
CA LEU A 259 -7.50 6.49 -9.86
C LEU A 259 -8.87 6.61 -10.54
N THR A 260 -9.18 5.77 -11.54
CA THR A 260 -10.43 5.89 -12.31
C THR A 260 -11.22 4.60 -12.46
N ARG A 261 -10.65 3.45 -12.09
CA ARG A 261 -11.35 2.16 -12.13
C ARG A 261 -11.91 1.79 -10.75
N PRO A 262 -13.09 1.14 -10.71
CA PRO A 262 -13.58 0.56 -9.47
C PRO A 262 -12.62 -0.52 -8.96
N ILE A 263 -12.46 -0.63 -7.64
CA ILE A 263 -11.55 -1.59 -7.00
C ILE A 263 -12.24 -2.35 -5.86
N GLY A 264 -11.78 -3.56 -5.56
CA GLY A 264 -12.29 -4.36 -4.44
C GLY A 264 -13.79 -4.65 -4.54
N PRO A 265 -14.57 -4.53 -3.44
CA PRO A 265 -16.01 -4.82 -3.42
C PRO A 265 -16.83 -4.03 -4.44
N GLU A 266 -16.38 -2.83 -4.80
CA GLU A 266 -17.05 -1.96 -5.73
C GLU A 266 -16.83 -2.37 -7.19
N ALA A 267 -15.77 -3.11 -7.50
CA ALA A 267 -15.55 -3.69 -8.82
C ALA A 267 -16.54 -4.83 -9.12
N GLU A 268 -16.79 -5.72 -8.15
CA GLU A 268 -17.72 -6.86 -8.33
C GLU A 268 -19.18 -6.42 -8.53
N LYS A 269 -19.60 -5.32 -7.90
CA LYS A 269 -20.97 -4.79 -8.07
C LYS A 269 -21.26 -4.30 -9.48
N ASN A 270 -20.21 -4.02 -10.26
CA ASN A 270 -20.28 -3.46 -11.60
C ASN A 270 -19.87 -4.46 -12.69
N ALA A 271 -19.48 -5.69 -12.32
CA ALA A 271 -19.11 -6.79 -13.22
C ALA A 271 -20.30 -7.70 -13.53
#